data_AF-A0A9R0SJR7-F1
#
_entry.id   AF-A0A9R0SJR7-F1
#
_cell.length_a   1.000
_cell.length_b   1.000
_cell.length_c   1.000
_cell.angle_alpha   90.00
_cell.angle_beta   90.00
_cell.angle_gamma   90.00
#
_symmetry.space_group_name_H-M   'P 1'
#
loop_
_entity.id
_entity.type
_entity.pdbx_description
1 polymer ?
#
loop_
_entity_poly.entity_id
_entity_poly.type
_entity_poly.pdbx_seq_one_letter_code
_entity_poly.pdbx_strand_id
1 'polypeptide(L)'
;MTSNLGAEHLIAGIRGENTMKDARDLLMKKVHQYFKPELLNRLSQIVVFDPFSHDQLMEVVKIQMKRATTRVAKKGISLSVSDGALDVILSESYNPMYGARPIRSWVE
;
A
#
# COMPACT_ATOMS: atom_id res chain seq x y z
N MET A 1 5.42 -14.67 -8.25
CA MET A 1 4.19 -15.08 -7.54
C MET A 1 3.90 -14.06 -6.45
N THR A 2 2.64 -13.75 -6.15
CA THR A 2 2.24 -12.88 -5.03
C THR A 2 1.18 -13.57 -4.17
N SER A 3 1.14 -13.27 -2.87
CA SER A 3 0.17 -13.83 -1.92
C SER A 3 -0.13 -12.81 -0.83
N ASN A 4 -1.38 -12.78 -0.33
CA ASN A 4 -1.81 -11.93 0.79
C ASN A 4 -1.74 -12.68 2.14
N LEU A 5 -1.17 -13.88 2.16
CA LEU A 5 -1.13 -14.72 3.36
C LEU A 5 -0.35 -14.05 4.49
N GLY A 6 -0.99 -13.87 5.65
CA GLY A 6 -0.34 -13.30 6.84
C GLY A 6 -0.22 -11.77 6.83
N ALA A 7 -0.79 -11.08 5.83
CA ALA A 7 -0.78 -9.63 5.73
C ALA A 7 -1.42 -8.93 6.95
N GLU A 8 -2.36 -9.59 7.62
CA GLU A 8 -3.00 -9.11 8.85
C GLU A 8 -1.98 -8.85 9.98
N HIS A 9 -0.89 -9.61 10.04
CA HIS A 9 0.14 -9.42 11.06
C HIS A 9 0.92 -8.11 10.83
N LEU A 10 1.15 -7.75 9.56
CA LEU A 10 1.80 -6.48 9.21
C LEU A 10 0.93 -5.30 9.62
N ILE A 11 -0.39 -5.41 9.48
CA ILE A 11 -1.35 -4.38 9.88
C ILE A 11 -1.36 -4.20 11.40
N ALA A 12 -1.32 -5.30 12.16
CA ALA A 12 -1.18 -5.25 13.62
C ALA A 12 0.12 -4.55 14.04
N GLY A 13 1.21 -4.76 13.28
CA GLY A 13 2.50 -4.08 13.48
C GLY A 13 2.41 -2.57 13.30
N ILE A 14 1.69 -2.08 12.28
CA ILE A 14 1.45 -0.63 12.09
C ILE A 14 0.66 -0.05 13.27
N ARG A 15 -0.31 -0.80 13.79
CA ARG A 15 -1.16 -0.37 14.91
C ARG A 15 -0.43 -0.35 16.25
N GLY A 16 0.82 -0.82 16.29
CA GLY A 16 1.62 -0.90 17.51
C GLY A 16 1.23 -2.05 18.44
N GLU A 17 0.46 -3.03 17.95
CA GLU A 17 0.08 -4.21 18.74
C GLU A 17 1.30 -5.14 18.97
N ASN A 18 2.27 -5.10 18.05
CA ASN A 18 3.55 -5.79 18.11
C ASN A 18 4.62 -5.03 17.31
N THR A 19 5.90 -5.41 17.45
CA THR A 19 6.94 -4.80 16.62
C THR A 19 6.80 -5.25 15.16
N MET A 20 7.25 -4.40 14.23
CA MET A 20 7.22 -4.75 12.80
C MET A 20 8.07 -5.99 12.48
N LYS A 21 9.07 -6.28 13.31
CA LYS A 21 9.87 -7.51 13.23
C LYS A 21 9.04 -8.72 13.63
N ASP A 22 8.36 -8.68 14.78
CA ASP A 22 7.52 -9.78 15.25
C ASP A 22 6.37 -10.06 14.27
N ALA A 23 5.78 -8.99 13.70
CA ALA A 23 4.76 -9.09 12.66
C ALA A 23 5.25 -9.87 11.42
N ARG A 24 6.48 -9.61 10.97
CA ARG A 24 7.11 -10.35 9.86
C ARG A 24 7.34 -11.81 10.22
N ASP A 25 7.82 -12.08 11.43
CA ASP A 25 8.09 -13.45 11.88
C ASP A 25 6.79 -14.26 11.95
N LEU A 26 5.69 -13.66 12.41
CA LEU A 26 4.36 -14.27 12.40
C LEU A 26 3.84 -14.54 10.98
N LEU A 27 4.00 -13.57 10.07
CA LEU A 27 3.66 -13.74 8.65
C LEU A 27 4.46 -14.91 8.05
N MET A 28 5.78 -14.94 8.27
CA MET A 28 6.63 -16.01 7.73
C MET A 28 6.28 -17.36 8.33
N LYS A 29 5.93 -17.44 9.62
CA LYS A 29 5.43 -18.66 10.23
C LYS A 29 4.18 -19.18 9.51
N LYS A 30 3.24 -18.29 9.17
CA LYS A 30 2.03 -18.64 8.42
C LYS A 30 2.34 -19.11 7.00
N VAL A 31 3.31 -18.47 6.32
CA VAL A 31 3.81 -18.89 5.00
C VAL A 31 4.36 -20.32 5.03
N HIS A 32 5.21 -20.64 6.01
CA HIS A 32 5.78 -21.99 6.16
C HIS A 32 4.75 -23.06 6.54
N GLN A 33 3.67 -22.68 7.22
CA GLN A 33 2.58 -23.60 7.56
C GLN A 33 1.67 -23.90 6.35
N TYR A 34 1.47 -22.91 5.47
CA TYR A 34 0.54 -23.05 4.35
C TYR A 34 1.20 -23.63 3.09
N PHE A 35 2.39 -23.15 2.72
CA PHE A 35 3.07 -23.61 1.52
C PHE A 35 4.00 -24.77 1.84
N LYS A 36 3.97 -25.80 0.99
CA LYS A 36 4.87 -26.94 1.16
C LYS A 36 6.34 -26.53 0.95
N PRO A 37 7.29 -27.12 1.69
CA PRO A 37 8.71 -26.78 1.57
C PRO A 37 9.27 -26.90 0.14
N GLU A 38 8.76 -27.83 -0.67
CA GLU A 38 9.23 -28.04 -2.04
C GLU A 38 8.96 -26.83 -2.95
N LEU A 39 7.87 -26.10 -2.69
CA LEU A 39 7.58 -24.85 -3.40
C LEU A 39 8.49 -23.74 -2.90
N LEU A 40 8.62 -23.59 -1.57
CA LEU A 40 9.43 -22.53 -0.98
C LEU A 40 10.91 -22.65 -1.40
N ASN A 41 11.43 -23.87 -1.47
CA ASN A 41 12.79 -24.15 -1.93
C ASN A 41 13.02 -23.88 -3.43
N ARG A 42 11.95 -23.73 -4.22
CA ARG A 42 12.03 -23.34 -5.65
C ARG A 42 11.96 -21.84 -5.87
N LEU A 43 11.72 -21.05 -4.83
CA LEU A 43 11.72 -19.59 -4.91
C LEU A 43 13.12 -19.07 -4.61
N SER A 44 13.67 -18.24 -5.51
CA SER A 44 14.98 -17.63 -5.29
C SER A 44 14.99 -16.71 -4.06
N GLN A 45 13.89 -16.00 -3.81
CA GLN A 45 13.74 -15.11 -2.68
C GLN A 45 12.26 -14.92 -2.33
N ILE A 46 11.99 -14.75 -1.03
CA ILE A 46 10.69 -14.31 -0.53
C ILE A 46 10.85 -12.86 -0.08
N VAL A 47 10.02 -11.96 -0.61
CA VAL A 47 10.02 -10.54 -0.27
C VAL A 47 8.71 -10.20 0.42
N VAL A 48 8.80 -9.61 1.60
CA VAL A 48 7.65 -9.08 2.35
C VAL A 48 7.55 -7.59 2.06
N PHE A 49 6.38 -7.16 1.58
CA PHE A 49 6.13 -5.75 1.33
C PHE A 49 5.74 -5.05 2.63
N ASP A 50 6.45 -3.98 2.95
CA ASP A 50 6.05 -3.12 4.05
C ASP A 50 4.82 -2.30 3.72
N PRO A 51 4.01 -1.99 4.73
CA PRO A 51 3.02 -0.93 4.63
C PRO A 51 3.66 0.40 4.23
N PHE A 52 2.94 1.20 3.45
CA PHE A 52 3.43 2.51 3.04
C PHE A 52 3.60 3.45 4.23
N SER A 53 4.69 4.21 4.23
CA SER A 53 4.83 5.38 5.11
C SER A 53 3.89 6.51 4.67
N HIS A 54 3.68 7.49 5.55
CA HIS A 54 2.90 8.68 5.21
C HIS A 54 3.45 9.41 3.97
N ASP A 55 4.78 9.61 3.91
CA ASP A 55 5.44 10.28 2.78
C ASP A 55 5.24 9.51 1.47
N GLN A 56 5.34 8.18 1.52
CA GLN A 56 5.09 7.35 0.34
C GLN A 56 3.63 7.43 -0.10
N LEU A 57 2.68 7.47 0.83
CA LEU A 57 1.26 7.66 0.50
C LEU A 57 1.03 9.03 -0.14
N MET A 58 1.68 10.08 0.36
CA MET A 58 1.61 11.42 -0.22
C MET A 58 2.14 11.45 -1.67
N GLU A 59 3.24 10.73 -1.96
CA GLU A 59 3.71 10.56 -3.34
C GLU A 59 2.67 9.84 -4.21
N VAL A 60 1.98 8.82 -3.67
CA VAL A 60 0.92 8.14 -4.42
C VAL A 60 -0.24 9.10 -4.73
N VAL A 61 -0.67 9.94 -3.80
CA VAL A 61 -1.70 10.97 -4.03
C VAL A 61 -1.27 11.90 -5.17
N LYS A 62 -0.02 12.40 -5.13
CA LYS A 62 0.54 13.25 -6.19
C LYS A 62 0.53 12.56 -7.56
N ILE A 63 0.86 11.27 -7.61
CA ILE A 63 0.81 10.47 -8.85
C ILE A 63 -0.63 10.36 -9.36
N GLN A 64 -1.62 10.10 -8.50
CA GLN A 64 -3.03 10.03 -8.92
C GLN A 64 -3.54 11.39 -9.40
N MET A 65 -3.22 12.48 -8.68
CA MET A 65 -3.61 13.83 -9.10
C MET A 65 -2.97 14.25 -10.42
N LYS A 66 -1.72 13.85 -10.68
CA LYS A 66 -1.07 14.07 -11.97
C LYS A 66 -1.81 13.35 -13.10
N ARG A 67 -2.26 12.12 -12.87
CA ARG A 67 -3.08 11.36 -13.84
C ARG A 67 -4.42 12.05 -14.10
N ALA A 68 -5.12 12.49 -13.07
CA ALA A 68 -6.39 13.22 -13.20
C ALA A 68 -6.19 14.54 -13.98
N THR A 69 -5.15 15.31 -13.63
CA THR A 69 -4.77 16.55 -14.32
C THR A 69 -4.48 16.30 -15.80
N THR A 70 -3.73 15.25 -16.11
CA THR A 70 -3.39 14.87 -17.50
C THR A 70 -4.66 14.48 -18.29
N ARG A 71 -5.63 13.84 -17.65
CA ARG A 71 -6.92 13.45 -18.25
C ARG A 71 -7.76 14.66 -18.63
N VAL A 72 -7.87 15.66 -17.74
CA VAL A 72 -8.67 16.87 -18.00
C VAL A 72 -7.96 17.85 -18.95
N ALA A 73 -6.63 17.86 -18.98
CA ALA A 73 -5.85 18.65 -19.93
C ALA A 73 -6.16 18.27 -21.39
N LYS A 74 -6.42 16.98 -21.67
CA LYS A 74 -6.87 16.52 -23.00
C LYS A 74 -8.21 17.12 -23.44
N LYS A 75 -8.99 17.66 -22.50
CA LYS A 75 -10.26 18.37 -22.74
C LYS A 75 -10.09 19.90 -22.71
N GLY A 76 -8.85 20.40 -22.70
CA GLY A 76 -8.56 21.84 -22.64
C GLY A 76 -8.70 22.46 -21.24
N ILE A 77 -8.79 21.65 -20.18
CA ILE A 77 -8.95 22.13 -18.81
C ILE A 77 -7.60 22.09 -18.08
N SER A 78 -7.20 23.23 -17.50
CA SER A 78 -6.05 23.28 -16.57
C SER A 78 -6.52 23.04 -15.14
N LEU A 79 -5.84 22.17 -14.41
CA LEU A 79 -6.13 21.85 -13.02
C LEU A 79 -4.85 21.97 -12.20
N SER A 80 -4.91 22.76 -11.13
CA SER A 80 -3.87 22.84 -10.10
C SER A 80 -4.46 22.42 -8.76
N VAL A 81 -3.62 21.82 -7.92
CA VAL A 81 -4.02 21.28 -6.60
C VAL A 81 -3.00 21.77 -5.60
N SER A 82 -3.45 22.40 -4.52
CA SER A 82 -2.59 22.85 -3.43
C SER A 82 -2.15 21.67 -2.56
N ASP A 83 -1.04 21.83 -1.84
CA ASP A 83 -0.57 20.80 -0.91
C ASP A 83 -1.62 20.47 0.16
N GLY A 84 -2.31 21.48 0.70
CA GLY A 84 -3.40 21.25 1.66
C GLY A 84 -4.58 20.45 1.08
N ALA A 85 -4.85 20.54 -0.21
CA ALA A 85 -5.83 19.66 -0.85
C ALA A 85 -5.31 18.23 -0.98
N LEU A 86 -4.01 18.02 -1.23
CA LEU A 86 -3.41 16.68 -1.25
C LEU A 86 -3.49 16.00 0.14
N ASP A 87 -3.30 16.78 1.21
CA ASP A 87 -3.45 16.30 2.59
C ASP A 87 -4.88 15.81 2.86
N VAL A 88 -5.88 16.58 2.43
CA VAL A 88 -7.30 16.20 2.55
C VAL A 88 -7.56 14.89 1.80
N ILE A 89 -7.13 14.79 0.53
CA ILE A 89 -7.28 13.57 -0.26
C ILE A 89 -6.69 12.38 0.48
N LEU A 90 -5.47 12.51 1.00
CA LEU A 90 -4.81 11.44 1.73
C LEU A 90 -5.62 11.01 2.96
N SER A 91 -6.05 11.99 3.76
CA SER A 91 -6.78 11.75 5.01
C SER A 91 -8.13 11.05 4.80
N GLU A 92 -8.84 11.38 3.72
CA GLU A 92 -10.17 10.83 3.43
C GLU A 92 -10.14 9.49 2.67
N SER A 93 -9.04 9.18 1.99
CA SER A 93 -8.98 8.04 1.07
C SER A 93 -8.04 6.92 1.52
N TYR A 94 -7.12 7.16 2.46
CA TYR A 94 -6.22 6.11 2.90
C TYR A 94 -6.94 5.08 3.79
N ASN A 95 -6.71 3.80 3.50
CA ASN A 95 -7.14 2.70 4.37
C ASN A 95 -5.98 1.69 4.55
N PRO A 96 -5.47 1.48 5.79
CA PRO A 96 -4.39 0.53 6.05
C PRO A 96 -4.65 -0.90 5.55
N MET A 97 -5.91 -1.36 5.58
CA MET A 97 -6.29 -2.70 5.10
C MET A 97 -6.16 -2.85 3.58
N TYR A 98 -6.37 -1.76 2.83
CA TYR A 98 -6.37 -1.77 1.37
C TYR A 98 -5.14 -1.06 0.77
N GLY A 99 -4.25 -0.54 1.63
CA GLY A 99 -3.10 0.27 1.23
C GLY A 99 -3.52 1.52 0.48
N ALA A 100 -2.74 1.89 -0.54
CA ALA A 100 -2.97 3.08 -1.34
C ALA A 100 -4.09 2.94 -2.39
N ARG A 101 -4.75 1.78 -2.49
CA ARG A 101 -5.78 1.53 -3.52
C ARG A 101 -6.97 2.51 -3.46
N PRO A 102 -7.55 2.82 -2.28
CA PRO A 102 -8.72 3.67 -2.26
C PRO A 102 -8.42 5.13 -2.61
N ILE A 103 -7.15 5.59 -2.50
CA ILE A 103 -6.70 6.90 -3.02
C ILE A 103 -7.05 7.04 -4.50
N ARG A 104 -6.76 6.01 -5.29
CA ARG A 104 -7.07 6.03 -6.72
C ARG A 104 -8.58 6.11 -6.97
N SER A 105 -9.36 5.30 -6.26
CA SER A 105 -10.82 5.27 -6.40
C SER A 105 -11.49 6.57 -5.97
N TRP A 106 -10.93 7.26 -4.98
CA TRP A 106 -11.43 8.56 -4.52
C TRP A 106 -11.16 9.67 -5.53
N VAL A 107 -9.99 9.65 -6.20
CA VAL A 107 -9.58 10.68 -7.18
C VAL A 107 -10.25 10.52 -8.55
N GLU A 108 -10.68 9.31 -8.91
CA GLU A 108 -11.19 8.98 -10.26
C GLU A 108 -12.58 9.54 -10.56
#